data_AF-B5JSH2-F1
#
_entry.id   AF-B5JSH2-F1
#
_cell.length_a   1.000
_cell.length_b   1.000
_cell.length_c   1.000
_cell.angle_alpha   90.00
_cell.angle_beta   90.00
_cell.angle_gamma   90.00
#
_symmetry.space_group_name_H-M   'P 1'
#
loop_
_entity.id
_entity.type
_entity.pdbx_description
1 polymer ?
#
loop_
_entity_poly.entity_id
_entity_poly.type
_entity_poly.pdbx_seq_one_letter_code
_entity_poly.pdbx_strand_id
1 'polypeptide(L)'
;METTGGDAMTDKNSNDRSGLFGQVAGVTAGLSKSAVKSLGKRVGGLSLRIGKTIILTRDQLREFSPEQRSWMRRSGEAIRDARQVAGWTLDDLSDALDLEDKTLLKAIEQGTATVSFELILRLTSLLARHDPVPFLVSMIRGFNPQLWAVLEDWGLGHIPTMLERDRQWMNIYRRHEEARMLSENEFEKVLDFSRSAFEMALEFAKIEKDDWDED
;
A
#
# COMPACT_ATOMS: atom_id res chain seq x y z
N MET A 1 50.42 57.89 -3.25
CA MET A 1 51.30 56.70 -3.21
C MET A 1 50.49 55.61 -2.55
N GLU A 2 50.35 54.46 -3.23
CA GLU A 2 49.74 53.17 -2.79
C GLU A 2 48.20 53.19 -2.56
N THR A 3 47.36 52.60 -3.43
CA THR A 3 47.02 51.15 -3.64
C THR A 3 46.50 50.50 -2.35
N THR A 4 45.35 49.84 -2.24
CA THR A 4 44.59 48.97 -3.15
C THR A 4 43.31 48.52 -2.43
N GLY A 5 42.29 48.06 -3.17
CA GLY A 5 41.32 47.08 -2.66
C GLY A 5 39.90 47.59 -2.53
N GLY A 6 39.11 47.42 -3.58
CA GLY A 6 37.67 47.57 -3.53
C GLY A 6 37.01 46.39 -2.79
N ASP A 7 35.87 46.66 -2.18
CA ASP A 7 34.91 45.63 -1.82
C ASP A 7 33.51 46.10 -2.22
N ALA A 8 32.89 45.32 -3.10
CA ALA A 8 31.60 45.60 -3.70
C ALA A 8 30.49 45.13 -2.75
N MET A 9 29.55 46.02 -2.49
CA MET A 9 28.23 45.67 -1.96
C MET A 9 27.52 44.71 -2.93
N THR A 10 27.06 43.55 -2.45
CA THR A 10 25.91 42.86 -3.03
C THR A 10 25.10 42.10 -1.99
N ASP A 11 23.84 42.52 -1.93
CA ASP A 11 22.61 41.92 -1.41
C ASP A 11 22.64 40.58 -0.66
N LYS A 12 22.04 40.66 0.55
CA LYS A 12 21.67 39.53 1.39
C LYS A 12 20.15 39.38 1.34
N ASN A 13 19.60 38.63 0.38
CA ASN A 13 18.33 37.95 0.60
C ASN A 13 18.06 36.81 -0.40
N SER A 14 17.24 35.86 0.05
CA SER A 14 16.63 34.72 -0.64
C SER A 14 17.48 33.46 -0.81
N ASN A 15 17.50 32.61 0.22
CA ASN A 15 17.45 31.18 -0.03
C ASN A 15 16.76 30.44 1.12
N ASP A 16 15.42 30.46 1.13
CA ASP A 16 14.59 29.67 2.05
C ASP A 16 13.46 28.96 1.30
N ARG A 17 13.83 28.30 0.19
CA ARG A 17 12.93 27.45 -0.61
C ARG A 17 13.50 26.05 -0.86
N SER A 18 14.62 25.69 -0.23
CA SER A 18 15.31 24.41 -0.39
C SER A 18 14.78 23.30 0.54
N GLY A 19 13.95 23.61 1.54
CA GLY A 19 13.49 22.62 2.54
C GLY A 19 12.46 21.61 2.01
N LEU A 20 11.53 22.03 1.14
CA LEU A 20 10.42 21.18 0.71
C LEU A 20 10.78 20.26 -0.47
N PHE A 21 11.58 20.75 -1.42
CA PHE A 21 12.09 19.90 -2.53
C PHE A 21 13.14 18.89 -2.06
N GLY A 22 13.92 19.22 -1.01
CA GLY A 22 14.86 18.29 -0.39
C GLY A 22 14.18 17.12 0.33
N GLN A 23 13.01 17.35 0.95
CA GLN A 23 12.23 16.28 1.58
C GLN A 23 11.61 15.33 0.56
N VAL A 24 11.09 15.83 -0.57
CA VAL A 24 10.56 14.97 -1.64
C VAL A 24 11.71 14.19 -2.32
N ALA A 25 12.88 14.82 -2.47
CA ALA A 25 14.08 14.17 -2.97
C ALA A 25 14.54 13.02 -2.06
N GLY A 26 14.42 13.16 -0.73
CA GLY A 26 14.72 12.11 0.25
C GLY A 26 13.80 10.89 0.14
N VAL A 27 12.51 11.08 -0.16
CA VAL A 27 11.57 9.98 -0.40
C VAL A 27 11.85 9.28 -1.75
N THR A 28 12.36 10.01 -2.75
CA THR A 28 12.81 9.42 -4.03
C THR A 28 14.22 8.83 -3.98
N ALA A 29 15.06 9.20 -3.01
CA ALA A 29 16.45 8.74 -2.89
C ALA A 29 16.57 7.28 -2.41
N GLY A 30 15.51 6.72 -1.82
CA GLY A 30 15.41 5.28 -1.53
C GLY A 30 15.13 4.41 -2.76
N LEU A 31 14.86 5.01 -3.92
CA LEU A 31 14.60 4.27 -5.15
C LEU A 31 15.90 3.97 -5.87
N SER A 32 16.23 2.68 -6.00
CA SER A 32 17.40 2.24 -6.75
C SER A 32 17.33 2.71 -8.21
N LYS A 33 18.48 3.03 -8.81
CA LYS A 33 18.57 3.38 -10.24
C LYS A 33 18.02 2.29 -11.16
N SER A 34 18.00 1.03 -10.72
CA SER A 34 17.37 -0.09 -11.41
C SER A 34 15.84 -0.03 -11.36
N ALA A 35 15.23 0.38 -10.25
CA ALA A 35 13.78 0.57 -10.11
C ALA A 35 13.26 1.72 -10.98
N VAL A 36 13.98 2.83 -11.08
CA VAL A 36 13.60 3.96 -11.96
C VAL A 36 13.71 3.56 -13.45
N LYS A 37 14.76 2.80 -13.80
CA LYS A 37 14.98 2.32 -15.18
C LYS A 37 14.01 1.21 -15.58
N SER A 38 13.60 0.34 -14.64
CA SER A 38 12.57 -0.67 -14.87
C SER A 38 11.18 -0.03 -15.02
N LEU A 39 10.89 1.03 -14.25
CA LEU A 39 9.70 1.87 -14.44
C LEU A 39 9.66 2.44 -15.86
N GLY A 40 10.73 3.11 -16.30
CA GLY A 40 10.77 3.72 -17.65
C GLY A 40 10.58 2.72 -18.80
N LYS A 41 11.04 1.47 -18.62
CA LYS A 41 10.86 0.40 -19.62
C LYS A 41 9.51 -0.32 -19.55
N ARG A 42 8.89 -0.43 -18.36
CA ARG A 42 7.63 -1.16 -18.15
C ARG A 42 6.39 -0.26 -18.24
N VAL A 43 6.50 1.02 -17.87
CA VAL A 43 5.40 2.01 -17.92
C VAL A 43 4.93 2.28 -19.35
N GLY A 44 5.83 2.23 -20.35
CA GLY A 44 5.48 2.38 -21.77
C GLY A 44 4.56 1.29 -22.33
N GLY A 45 4.49 0.11 -21.69
CA GLY A 45 3.60 -1.00 -22.07
C GLY A 45 2.39 -1.20 -21.15
N LEU A 46 2.31 -0.46 -20.05
CA LEU A 46 1.30 -0.64 -18.99
C LEU A 46 -0.06 0.02 -19.31
N SER A 47 -0.09 1.01 -20.21
CA SER A 47 -1.26 1.88 -20.43
C SER A 47 -2.46 1.19 -21.11
N LEU A 48 -2.23 0.13 -21.90
CA LEU A 48 -3.27 -0.44 -22.77
C LEU A 48 -3.98 -1.69 -22.22
N ARG A 49 -3.37 -2.42 -21.27
CA ARG A 49 -3.94 -3.67 -20.70
C ARG A 49 -4.58 -3.52 -19.32
N ILE A 50 -4.36 -2.38 -18.66
CA ILE A 50 -4.86 -2.09 -17.30
C ILE A 50 -6.26 -1.44 -17.31
N GLY A 51 -6.73 -0.98 -18.46
CA GLY A 51 -7.88 -0.08 -18.52
C GLY A 51 -9.26 -0.72 -18.63
N LYS A 52 -9.38 -2.00 -18.99
CA LYS A 52 -10.70 -2.58 -19.34
C LYS A 52 -11.06 -3.78 -18.47
N THR A 53 -12.24 -3.68 -17.86
CA THR A 53 -12.92 -4.78 -17.19
C THR A 53 -13.57 -5.65 -18.26
N ILE A 54 -13.17 -6.92 -18.35
CA ILE A 54 -13.62 -7.84 -19.41
C ILE A 54 -13.96 -9.18 -18.80
N ILE A 55 -15.14 -9.71 -19.11
CA ILE A 55 -15.52 -11.09 -18.78
C ILE A 55 -14.69 -12.03 -19.67
N LEU A 56 -13.92 -12.91 -19.05
CA LEU A 56 -13.01 -13.81 -19.74
C LEU A 56 -13.74 -15.07 -20.18
N THR A 57 -13.52 -15.47 -21.43
CA THR A 57 -13.96 -16.80 -21.90
C THR A 57 -13.10 -17.89 -21.27
N ARG A 58 -13.56 -19.15 -21.35
CA ARG A 58 -12.80 -20.30 -20.84
C ARG A 58 -11.40 -20.41 -21.46
N ASP A 59 -11.25 -20.06 -22.73
CA ASP A 59 -9.96 -20.12 -23.43
C ASP A 59 -9.04 -18.98 -22.99
N GLN A 60 -9.56 -17.77 -22.81
CA GLN A 60 -8.79 -16.64 -22.26
C GLN A 60 -8.35 -16.88 -20.81
N LEU A 61 -9.20 -17.51 -19.98
CA LEU A 61 -8.82 -17.91 -18.62
C LEU A 61 -7.66 -18.91 -18.60
N ARG A 62 -7.53 -19.75 -19.64
CA ARG A 62 -6.42 -20.72 -19.75
C ARG A 62 -5.09 -20.06 -20.04
N GLU A 63 -5.07 -18.85 -20.60
CA GLU A 63 -3.84 -18.07 -20.84
C GLU A 63 -3.17 -17.62 -19.53
N PHE A 64 -3.94 -17.46 -18.45
CA PHE A 64 -3.41 -17.15 -17.13
C PHE A 64 -2.79 -18.39 -16.47
N SER A 65 -1.75 -18.19 -15.64
CA SER A 65 -1.18 -19.30 -14.88
C SER A 65 -2.19 -19.84 -13.85
N PRO A 66 -2.07 -21.11 -13.40
CA PRO A 66 -2.91 -21.65 -12.33
C PRO A 66 -2.88 -20.80 -11.05
N GLU A 67 -1.71 -20.26 -10.72
CA GLU A 67 -1.53 -19.38 -9.58
C GLU A 67 -2.29 -18.07 -9.76
N GLN A 68 -2.18 -17.42 -10.92
CA GLN A 68 -2.91 -16.18 -11.24
C GLN A 68 -4.42 -16.38 -11.13
N ARG A 69 -4.95 -17.48 -11.69
CA ARG A 69 -6.39 -17.81 -11.55
C ARG A 69 -6.79 -18.01 -10.09
N SER A 70 -5.92 -18.57 -9.26
CA SER A 70 -6.18 -18.76 -7.83
C SER A 70 -6.29 -17.42 -7.09
N TRP A 71 -5.43 -16.46 -7.44
CA TRP A 71 -5.47 -15.09 -6.90
C TRP A 71 -6.69 -14.31 -7.38
N MET A 72 -7.08 -14.46 -8.65
CA MET A 72 -8.32 -13.88 -9.18
C MET A 72 -9.54 -14.40 -8.43
N ARG A 73 -9.63 -15.73 -8.24
CA ARG A 73 -10.74 -16.34 -7.49
C ARG A 73 -10.78 -15.86 -6.05
N ARG A 74 -9.64 -15.86 -5.35
CA ARG A 74 -9.55 -15.42 -3.96
C ARG A 74 -9.95 -13.94 -3.79
N SER A 75 -9.58 -13.11 -4.76
CA SER A 75 -9.95 -11.69 -4.75
C SER A 75 -11.44 -11.49 -5.05
N GLY A 76 -12.01 -12.26 -5.98
CA GLY A 76 -13.45 -12.31 -6.22
C GLY A 76 -14.25 -12.74 -4.98
N GLU A 77 -13.78 -13.77 -4.29
CA GLU A 77 -14.35 -14.23 -3.01
C GLU A 77 -14.30 -13.12 -1.95
N ALA A 78 -13.17 -12.42 -1.81
CA ALA A 78 -13.04 -11.32 -0.87
C ALA A 78 -14.01 -10.15 -1.16
N ILE A 79 -14.29 -9.83 -2.42
CA ILE A 79 -15.31 -8.84 -2.80
C ILE A 79 -16.70 -9.32 -2.37
N ARG A 80 -17.03 -10.58 -2.66
CA ARG A 80 -18.31 -11.18 -2.29
C ARG A 80 -18.51 -11.16 -0.78
N ASP A 81 -17.51 -11.57 -0.02
CA ASP A 81 -17.56 -11.61 1.44
C ASP A 81 -17.73 -10.20 2.01
N ALA A 82 -16.95 -9.22 1.53
CA ALA A 82 -17.07 -7.84 1.97
C ALA A 82 -18.45 -7.25 1.65
N ARG A 83 -19.00 -7.55 0.47
CA ARG A 83 -20.36 -7.14 0.08
C ARG A 83 -21.42 -7.74 1.01
N GLN A 84 -21.31 -9.05 1.31
CA GLN A 84 -22.25 -9.74 2.19
C GLN A 84 -22.17 -9.22 3.63
N VAL A 85 -20.97 -8.94 4.13
CA VAL A 85 -20.75 -8.31 5.44
C VAL A 85 -21.34 -6.91 5.51
N ALA A 86 -21.29 -6.15 4.41
CA ALA A 86 -21.94 -4.85 4.29
C ALA A 86 -23.48 -4.93 4.15
N GLY A 87 -24.06 -6.13 4.05
CA GLY A 87 -25.50 -6.34 3.88
C GLY A 87 -26.02 -6.00 2.48
N TRP A 88 -25.15 -5.97 1.47
CA TRP A 88 -25.52 -5.58 0.12
C TRP A 88 -25.81 -6.78 -0.78
N THR A 89 -26.86 -6.68 -1.58
CA THR A 89 -27.06 -7.60 -2.70
C THR A 89 -26.11 -7.29 -3.85
N LEU A 90 -25.99 -8.21 -4.80
CA LEU A 90 -25.18 -7.98 -6.00
C LEU A 90 -25.72 -6.79 -6.79
N ASP A 91 -27.05 -6.60 -6.81
CA ASP A 91 -27.70 -5.45 -7.43
C ASP A 91 -27.34 -4.15 -6.72
N ASP A 92 -27.42 -4.10 -5.39
CA ASP A 92 -27.09 -2.89 -4.62
C ASP A 92 -25.64 -2.44 -4.87
N LEU A 93 -24.70 -3.38 -4.90
CA LEU A 93 -23.30 -3.07 -5.19
C LEU A 93 -23.12 -2.64 -6.66
N SER A 94 -23.79 -3.29 -7.60
CA SER A 94 -23.73 -2.92 -9.02
C SER A 94 -24.24 -1.50 -9.26
N ASP A 95 -25.36 -1.15 -8.63
CA ASP A 95 -25.99 0.15 -8.73
C ASP A 95 -25.12 1.22 -8.05
N ALA A 96 -24.52 0.92 -6.88
CA ALA A 96 -23.59 1.82 -6.19
C ALA A 96 -22.27 2.06 -6.96
N LEU A 97 -21.84 1.12 -7.78
CA LEU A 97 -20.66 1.24 -8.64
C LEU A 97 -20.95 1.88 -10.00
N ASP A 98 -22.22 2.14 -10.30
CA ASP A 98 -22.71 2.65 -11.59
C ASP A 98 -22.30 1.75 -12.77
N LEU A 99 -22.51 0.43 -12.61
CA LEU A 99 -22.19 -0.56 -13.66
C LEU A 99 -23.36 -0.75 -14.63
N GLU A 100 -23.10 -0.57 -15.93
CA GLU A 100 -24.09 -0.82 -16.99
C GLU A 100 -24.50 -2.30 -17.09
N ASP A 101 -23.54 -3.22 -16.92
CA ASP A 101 -23.76 -4.67 -17.01
C ASP A 101 -23.56 -5.35 -15.65
N LYS A 102 -24.67 -5.75 -15.02
CA LYS A 102 -24.68 -6.44 -13.73
C LYS A 102 -24.01 -7.81 -13.75
N THR A 103 -23.92 -8.44 -14.92
CA THR A 103 -23.25 -9.75 -15.07
C THR A 103 -21.74 -9.63 -14.89
N LEU A 104 -21.18 -8.43 -15.09
CA LEU A 104 -19.77 -8.12 -14.87
C LEU A 104 -19.38 -8.34 -13.41
N LEU A 105 -20.16 -7.81 -12.46
CA LEU A 105 -19.88 -7.95 -11.04
C LEU A 105 -19.93 -9.42 -10.59
N LYS A 106 -20.84 -10.21 -11.16
CA LYS A 106 -20.91 -11.66 -10.93
C LYS A 106 -19.67 -12.38 -11.44
N ALA A 107 -19.15 -12.00 -12.61
CA ALA A 107 -17.90 -12.56 -13.15
C ALA A 107 -16.68 -12.15 -12.31
N ILE A 108 -16.66 -10.92 -11.79
CA ILE A 108 -15.62 -10.44 -10.87
C ILE A 108 -15.60 -11.28 -9.57
N GLU A 109 -16.76 -11.48 -8.94
CA GLU A 109 -16.88 -12.30 -7.71
C GLU A 109 -16.48 -13.77 -7.92
N GLN A 110 -16.56 -14.26 -9.17
CA GLN A 110 -16.13 -15.61 -9.55
C GLN A 110 -14.65 -15.69 -9.95
N GLY A 111 -13.94 -14.56 -10.04
CA GLY A 111 -12.58 -14.51 -10.56
C GLY A 111 -12.48 -14.82 -12.05
N THR A 112 -13.56 -14.61 -12.81
CA THR A 112 -13.65 -14.87 -14.27
C THR A 112 -13.66 -13.60 -15.11
N ALA A 113 -13.32 -12.45 -14.51
CA ALA A 113 -13.16 -11.19 -15.21
C ALA A 113 -11.83 -10.51 -14.85
N THR A 114 -11.29 -9.73 -15.79
CA THR A 114 -10.29 -8.70 -15.46
C THR A 114 -11.00 -7.49 -14.88
N VAL A 115 -10.30 -6.72 -14.05
CA VAL A 115 -10.86 -5.53 -13.40
C VAL A 115 -9.94 -4.35 -13.67
N SER A 116 -10.53 -3.23 -14.14
CA SER A 116 -9.78 -2.00 -14.31
C SER A 116 -9.28 -1.47 -12.96
N PHE A 117 -8.15 -0.77 -12.97
CA PHE A 117 -7.61 -0.19 -11.74
C PHE A 117 -8.59 0.80 -11.08
N GLU A 118 -9.31 1.57 -11.89
CA GLU A 118 -10.34 2.47 -11.42
C GLU A 118 -11.47 1.73 -10.69
N LEU A 119 -11.97 0.63 -11.26
CA LEU A 119 -13.01 -0.19 -10.62
C LEU A 119 -12.49 -0.83 -9.32
N ILE A 120 -11.22 -1.23 -9.26
CA ILE A 120 -10.57 -1.68 -8.02
C ILE A 120 -10.62 -0.57 -6.95
N LEU A 121 -10.33 0.69 -7.31
CA LEU A 121 -10.38 1.82 -6.38
C LEU A 121 -11.81 2.13 -5.91
N ARG A 122 -12.80 2.07 -6.82
CA ARG A 122 -14.22 2.23 -6.47
C ARG A 122 -14.67 1.13 -5.49
N LEU A 123 -14.37 -0.14 -5.81
CA LEU A 123 -14.66 -1.29 -4.93
C LEU A 123 -14.03 -1.13 -3.56
N THR A 124 -12.75 -0.73 -3.51
CA THR A 124 -12.02 -0.52 -2.26
C THR A 124 -12.66 0.60 -1.43
N SER A 125 -12.95 1.74 -2.05
CA SER A 125 -13.56 2.89 -1.37
C SER A 125 -14.93 2.56 -0.77
N LEU A 126 -15.64 1.64 -1.42
CA LEU A 126 -17.02 1.32 -1.11
C LEU A 126 -17.16 0.17 -0.09
N LEU A 127 -16.35 -0.88 -0.23
CA LEU A 127 -16.42 -2.10 0.59
C LEU A 127 -15.45 -2.10 1.78
N ALA A 128 -14.28 -1.46 1.66
CA ALA A 128 -13.19 -1.61 2.62
C ALA A 128 -13.20 -0.54 3.73
N ARG A 129 -14.36 -0.30 4.36
CA ARG A 129 -14.58 0.76 5.35
C ARG A 129 -13.62 0.73 6.53
N HIS A 130 -13.22 -0.45 6.95
CA HIS A 130 -12.36 -0.65 8.12
C HIS A 130 -10.90 -0.93 7.77
N ASP A 131 -10.61 -1.27 6.51
CA ASP A 131 -9.28 -1.70 6.09
C ASP A 131 -9.01 -1.60 4.56
N PRO A 132 -8.82 -0.38 4.02
CA PRO A 132 -8.74 -0.18 2.57
C PRO A 132 -7.43 -0.66 1.92
N VAL A 133 -6.30 -0.65 2.64
CA VAL A 133 -4.98 -0.89 2.03
C VAL A 133 -4.74 -2.38 1.74
N PRO A 134 -4.79 -3.29 2.72
CA PRO A 134 -4.85 -4.73 2.51
C PRO A 134 -5.87 -5.17 1.46
N PHE A 135 -7.08 -4.59 1.47
CA PHE A 135 -8.10 -4.90 0.48
C PHE A 135 -7.65 -4.53 -0.94
N LEU A 136 -7.18 -3.29 -1.14
CA LEU A 136 -6.63 -2.81 -2.41
C LEU A 136 -5.47 -3.68 -2.92
N VAL A 137 -4.53 -4.01 -2.03
CA VAL A 137 -3.37 -4.85 -2.36
C VAL A 137 -3.81 -6.24 -2.82
N SER A 138 -4.77 -6.86 -2.12
CA SER A 138 -5.33 -8.14 -2.56
C SER A 138 -5.95 -8.04 -3.96
N MET A 139 -6.72 -6.98 -4.23
CA MET A 139 -7.37 -6.78 -5.53
C MET A 139 -6.37 -6.57 -6.66
N ILE A 140 -5.32 -5.78 -6.44
CA ILE A 140 -4.27 -5.57 -7.44
C ILE A 140 -3.53 -6.88 -7.72
N ARG A 141 -3.18 -7.64 -6.68
CA ARG A 141 -2.53 -8.95 -6.82
C ARG A 141 -3.40 -9.94 -7.59
N GLY A 142 -4.71 -9.93 -7.35
CA GLY A 142 -5.67 -10.79 -8.03
C GLY A 142 -5.90 -10.43 -9.49
N PHE A 143 -6.27 -9.19 -9.76
CA PHE A 143 -6.81 -8.79 -11.06
C PHE A 143 -5.78 -8.11 -11.97
N ASN A 144 -4.63 -7.70 -11.44
CA ASN A 144 -3.59 -7.02 -12.21
C ASN A 144 -2.17 -7.51 -11.83
N PRO A 145 -1.79 -8.73 -12.21
CA PRO A 145 -0.50 -9.32 -11.84
C PRO A 145 0.71 -8.56 -12.41
N GLN A 146 0.54 -7.86 -13.53
CA GLN A 146 1.61 -7.03 -14.10
C GLN A 146 1.86 -5.78 -13.26
N LEU A 147 0.78 -5.10 -12.83
CA LEU A 147 0.89 -4.00 -11.89
C LEU A 147 1.46 -4.50 -10.56
N TRP A 148 0.98 -5.63 -10.05
CA TRP A 148 1.50 -6.23 -8.82
C TRP A 148 3.01 -6.48 -8.87
N ALA A 149 3.54 -7.04 -9.95
CA ALA A 149 4.99 -7.24 -10.10
C ALA A 149 5.79 -5.92 -10.04
N VAL A 150 5.25 -4.84 -10.61
CA VAL A 150 5.88 -3.50 -10.51
C VAL A 150 5.80 -2.97 -9.07
N LEU A 151 4.70 -3.22 -8.36
CA LEU A 151 4.52 -2.79 -6.97
C LEU A 151 5.37 -3.61 -5.99
N GLU A 152 5.54 -4.92 -6.23
CA GLU A 152 6.46 -5.77 -5.47
C GLU A 152 7.90 -5.30 -5.63
N ASP A 153 8.34 -4.98 -6.85
CA ASP A 153 9.65 -4.38 -7.14
C ASP A 153 9.85 -3.04 -6.39
N TRP A 154 8.75 -2.40 -5.95
CA TRP A 154 8.72 -1.14 -5.19
C TRP A 154 8.52 -1.32 -3.67
N GLY A 155 8.41 -2.56 -3.18
CA GLY A 155 8.28 -2.86 -1.75
C GLY A 155 6.85 -2.88 -1.19
N LEU A 156 5.82 -2.71 -2.02
CA LEU A 156 4.40 -2.78 -1.61
C LEU A 156 3.98 -4.17 -1.11
N GLY A 157 4.76 -5.21 -1.44
CA GLY A 157 4.59 -6.56 -0.88
C GLY A 157 4.64 -6.61 0.65
N HIS A 158 5.39 -5.70 1.29
CA HIS A 158 5.56 -5.66 2.75
C HIS A 158 4.54 -4.77 3.48
N ILE A 159 3.82 -3.91 2.76
CA ILE A 159 2.92 -2.92 3.36
C ILE A 159 1.78 -3.57 4.15
N PRO A 160 1.07 -4.60 3.65
CA PRO A 160 0.02 -5.26 4.44
C PRO A 160 0.54 -5.82 5.78
N THR A 161 1.70 -6.50 5.75
CA THR A 161 2.33 -7.06 6.95
C THR A 161 2.77 -5.98 7.93
N MET A 162 3.31 -4.86 7.43
CA MET A 162 3.66 -3.71 8.25
C MET A 162 2.41 -3.13 8.94
N LEU A 163 1.33 -2.90 8.18
CA LEU A 163 0.09 -2.36 8.72
C LEU A 163 -0.59 -3.30 9.72
N GLU A 164 -0.51 -4.61 9.49
CA GLU A 164 -1.02 -5.61 10.44
C GLU A 164 -0.24 -5.57 11.76
N ARG A 165 1.10 -5.46 11.69
CA ARG A 165 1.94 -5.30 12.89
C ARG A 165 1.60 -3.99 13.62
N ASP A 166 1.43 -2.88 12.90
CA ASP A 166 1.04 -1.60 13.49
C ASP A 166 -0.32 -1.68 14.19
N ARG A 167 -1.27 -2.43 13.62
CA ARG A 167 -2.57 -2.68 14.26
C ARG A 167 -2.47 -3.49 15.53
N GLN A 168 -1.60 -4.49 15.58
CA GLN A 168 -1.40 -5.28 16.79
C GLN A 168 -0.91 -4.39 17.93
N TRP A 169 0.04 -3.50 17.67
CA TRP A 169 0.49 -2.48 18.62
C TRP A 169 -0.64 -1.55 19.06
N MET A 170 -1.38 -1.00 18.10
CA MET A 170 -2.49 -0.09 18.42
C MET A 170 -3.60 -0.79 19.20
N ASN A 171 -3.84 -2.08 18.95
CA ASN A 171 -4.83 -2.87 19.69
C ASN A 171 -4.43 -3.06 21.15
N ILE A 172 -3.14 -3.22 21.46
CA ILE A 172 -2.66 -3.27 22.85
C ILE A 172 -3.09 -1.98 23.55
N TYR A 173 -2.74 -0.82 22.99
CA TYR A 173 -3.14 0.47 23.55
C TYR A 173 -4.67 0.61 23.69
N ARG A 174 -5.45 0.29 22.64
CA ARG A 174 -6.91 0.48 22.63
C ARG A 174 -7.66 -0.43 23.61
N ARG A 175 -7.13 -1.62 23.93
CA ARG A 175 -7.76 -2.58 24.85
C ARG A 175 -7.75 -2.11 26.31
N HIS A 176 -6.85 -1.20 26.67
CA HIS A 176 -6.72 -0.68 28.02
C HIS A 176 -7.39 0.70 28.12
N GLU A 177 -8.62 0.73 28.68
CA GLU A 177 -9.33 1.98 28.96
C GLU A 177 -8.52 2.89 29.91
N GLU A 178 -7.82 2.29 30.86
CA GLU A 178 -6.92 2.98 31.80
C GLU A 178 -5.87 3.83 31.08
N ALA A 179 -5.34 3.34 29.95
CA ALA A 179 -4.36 4.06 29.14
C ALA A 179 -4.93 5.33 28.48
N ARG A 180 -6.26 5.43 28.33
CA ARG A 180 -6.96 6.62 27.81
C ARG A 180 -7.33 7.64 28.89
N MET A 181 -7.27 7.23 30.16
CA MET A 181 -7.61 8.08 31.30
C MET A 181 -6.37 8.67 31.99
N LEU A 182 -5.16 8.33 31.51
CA LEU A 182 -3.90 8.86 32.03
C LEU A 182 -3.83 10.37 31.83
N SER A 183 -3.28 11.08 32.81
CA SER A 183 -2.83 12.46 32.61
C SER A 183 -1.63 12.50 31.67
N GLU A 184 -1.36 13.67 31.08
CA GLU A 184 -0.24 13.85 30.13
C GLU A 184 1.09 13.32 30.67
N ASN A 185 1.41 13.62 31.93
CA ASN A 185 2.65 13.21 32.60
C ASN A 185 2.68 11.68 32.85
N GLU A 186 1.54 11.08 33.17
CA GLU A 186 1.47 9.61 33.33
C GLU A 186 1.60 8.90 31.98
N PHE A 187 0.98 9.44 30.93
CA PHE A 187 1.11 8.92 29.58
C PHE A 187 2.55 8.99 29.08
N GLU A 188 3.24 10.11 29.30
CA GLU A 188 4.66 10.29 28.93
C GLU A 188 5.55 9.25 29.60
N LYS A 189 5.36 9.00 30.90
CA LYS A 189 6.09 7.94 31.63
C LYS A 189 5.85 6.54 31.07
N VAL A 190 4.60 6.22 30.74
CA VAL A 190 4.24 4.92 30.15
C VAL A 190 4.84 4.80 28.74
N LEU A 191 4.86 5.87 27.97
CA LEU A 191 5.44 5.90 26.64
C LEU A 191 6.96 5.71 26.67
N ASP A 192 7.65 6.38 27.58
CA ASP A 192 9.10 6.23 27.77
C ASP A 192 9.46 4.81 28.19
N PHE A 193 8.74 4.25 29.18
CA PHE A 193 8.90 2.85 29.57
C PHE A 193 8.70 1.91 28.38
N SER A 194 7.63 2.12 27.60
CA SER A 194 7.31 1.29 26.44
C SER A 194 8.40 1.37 25.36
N ARG A 195 8.99 2.56 25.17
CA ARG A 195 10.12 2.75 24.24
C ARG A 195 11.35 1.96 24.67
N SER A 196 11.76 2.08 25.93
CA SER A 196 12.91 1.34 26.45
C SER A 196 12.68 -0.18 26.44
N ALA A 197 11.48 -0.64 26.79
CA ALA A 197 11.12 -2.05 26.72
C ALA A 197 11.14 -2.57 25.27
N PHE A 198 10.68 -1.77 24.31
CA PHE A 198 10.70 -2.13 22.90
C PHE A 198 12.12 -2.19 22.33
N GLU A 199 12.98 -1.21 22.65
CA GLU A 199 14.39 -1.22 22.27
C GLU A 199 15.10 -2.47 22.80
N MET A 200 14.90 -2.80 24.07
CA MET A 200 15.44 -4.02 24.68
C MET A 200 14.93 -5.30 24.00
N ALA A 201 13.63 -5.37 23.68
CA ALA A 201 13.06 -6.50 22.96
C ALA A 201 13.66 -6.67 21.55
N LEU A 202 13.94 -5.56 20.86
CA LEU A 202 14.61 -5.58 19.56
C LEU A 202 16.07 -6.05 19.67
N GLU A 203 16.79 -5.68 20.73
CA GLU A 203 18.15 -6.18 20.98
C GLU A 203 18.14 -7.70 21.21
N PHE A 204 17.23 -8.22 22.03
CA PHE A 204 17.10 -9.66 22.23
C PHE A 204 16.77 -10.42 20.94
N ALA A 205 15.85 -9.90 20.13
CA ALA A 205 15.49 -10.52 18.85
C ALA A 205 16.65 -10.51 17.83
N LYS A 206 17.59 -9.57 17.93
CA LYS A 206 18.81 -9.55 17.11
C LYS A 206 19.81 -10.60 17.57
N ILE A 207 20.04 -10.72 18.88
CA ILE A 207 20.94 -11.72 19.46
C ILE A 207 20.51 -13.13 19.04
N GLU A 208 19.22 -13.44 19.17
CA GLU A 208 18.69 -14.73 18.74
C GLU A 208 18.86 -14.95 17.24
N LYS A 209 18.83 -13.91 16.40
CA LYS A 209 19.06 -14.07 14.97
C LYS A 209 20.53 -14.40 14.64
N ASP A 210 21.47 -13.76 15.31
CA ASP A 210 22.90 -13.95 15.06
C ASP A 210 23.36 -15.35 15.51
N ASP A 211 22.82 -15.88 16.62
CA ASP A 211 23.12 -17.24 17.12
C ASP A 211 22.64 -18.35 16.15
N TRP A 212 21.63 -18.11 15.30
CA TRP A 212 21.13 -19.08 14.32
C TRP A 212 21.82 -19.00 12.95
N ASP A 213 22.56 -17.92 12.67
CA ASP A 213 23.31 -17.74 11.41
C ASP A 213 24.78 -18.23 11.56
N GLU A 214 25.19 -18.73 12.74
CA GLU A 214 26.53 -19.29 13.04
C GLU A 214 26.60 -20.85 13.02
N ASP A 215 25.49 -21.56 12.80
CA ASP A 215 25.39 -23.03 12.63
C ASP A 215 25.08 -23.44 11.17
#